data_AF-K1YGZ8-F1
#
_entry.id   AF-K1YGZ8-F1
#
_cell.length_a   1.000
_cell.length_b   1.000
_cell.length_c   1.000
_cell.angle_alpha   90.00
_cell.angle_beta   90.00
_cell.angle_gamma   90.00
#
_symmetry.space_group_name_H-M   'P 1'
#
loop_
_entity.id
_entity.type
_entity.pdbx_description
1 polymer ?
#
loop_
_entity_poly.entity_id
_entity_poly.type
_entity_poly.pdbx_seq_one_letter_code
_entity_poly.pdbx_strand_id
1 'polypeptide(L)' 'MTFEELSLNPTILKAIIACGYTTPTPIQEQAIPLVMAGKDLIAT' A
#
# COMPACT_ATOMS: atom_id res chain seq x y z
N MET A 1 -7.43 -0.83 7.49
CA MET A 1 -6.76 -1.88 6.70
C MET A 1 -5.29 -1.91 7.11
N THR A 2 -4.58 -3.03 7.02
CA THR A 2 -3.11 -3.06 7.23
C THR A 2 -2.37 -3.25 5.91
N PHE A 3 -1.08 -2.90 5.87
CA PHE A 3 -0.26 -3.14 4.68
C PHE A 3 -0.10 -4.63 4.33
N GLU A 4 -0.29 -5.52 5.30
CA GLU A 4 -0.22 -6.98 5.11
C GLU A 4 -1.40 -7.51 4.29
N GLU A 5 -2.57 -6.86 4.39
CA GLU A 5 -3.77 -7.22 3.64
C GLU A 5 -3.68 -6.83 2.15
N LEU A 6 -2.72 -5.97 1.79
CA LEU A 6 -2.54 -5.45 0.42
C LEU A 6 -1.72 -6.38 -0.51
N SER A 7 -1.31 -7.57 -0.03
CA SER A 7 -0.54 -8.56 -0.80
C SER A 7 0.69 -7.98 -1.51
N LEU A 8 1.35 -7.02 -0.85
CA LEU A 8 2.56 -6.37 -1.36
C LEU A 8 3.74 -7.33 -1.39
N ASN A 9 4.75 -7.00 -2.21
CA ASN A 9 6.01 -7.73 -2.19
C ASN A 9 6.58 -7.79 -0.76
N PRO A 10 7.03 -8.95 -0.27
CA PRO A 10 7.54 -9.10 1.09
C PRO A 10 8.69 -8.14 1.45
N THR A 11 9.48 -7.73 0.47
CA THR A 11 10.57 -6.75 0.66
C THR A 11 10.03 -5.36 0.95
N ILE A 12 8.97 -4.96 0.27
CA ILE A 12 8.30 -3.66 0.48
C ILE A 12 7.63 -3.67 1.86
N LEU A 13 6.94 -4.76 2.21
CA LEU A 13 6.30 -4.90 3.52
C LEU A 13 7.31 -4.75 4.68
N LYS A 14 8.48 -5.39 4.56
CA LYS A 14 9.57 -5.23 5.55
C LYS A 14 10.06 -3.79 5.65
N ALA A 15 10.20 -3.08 4.53
CA ALA A 15 10.61 -1.69 4.53
C ALA A 15 9.57 -0.77 5.21
N ILE A 16 8.29 -0.98 4.90
CA ILE A 16 7.16 -0.24 5.51
C ILE A 16 7.18 -0.42 7.04
N ILE A 17 7.32 -1.66 7.51
CA ILE A 17 7.40 -1.99 8.94
C ILE A 17 8.66 -1.38 9.58
N ALA A 18 9.82 -1.46 8.90
CA ALA A 18 11.07 -0.88 9.40
C ALA A 18 11.01 0.65 9.53
N CYS A 19 10.22 1.31 8.68
CA CYS A 19 9.92 2.73 8.80
C CYS A 19 8.91 3.06 9.91
N GLY A 20 8.32 2.06 10.56
CA GLY A 20 7.31 2.24 11.61
C GLY A 20 5.91 2.56 11.07
N TYR A 21 5.66 2.35 9.77
CA TYR A 21 4.33 2.53 9.20
C TYR A 21 3.49 1.27 9.45
N THR A 22 2.37 1.45 10.13
CA THR A 22 1.47 0.34 10.52
C THR A 22 0.14 0.41 9.77
N THR A 23 -0.38 1.62 9.59
CA THR A 23 -1.64 1.87 8.88
C THR A 23 -1.41 2.72 7.62
N PRO A 24 -1.94 2.28 6.47
CA PRO A 24 -2.00 3.11 5.28
C PRO A 24 -2.90 4.33 5.51
N THR A 25 -2.59 5.42 4.82
CA THR A 25 -3.45 6.60 4.78
C THR A 25 -4.70 6.33 3.94
N PRO A 26 -5.79 7.11 4.10
CA PRO A 26 -7.03 6.88 3.35
C PRO A 26 -6.85 6.87 1.83
N ILE A 27 -5.92 7.68 1.30
CA ILE A 27 -5.60 7.67 -0.13
C ILE A 27 -4.83 6.41 -0.55
N GLN A 28 -3.92 5.92 0.29
CA GLN A 28 -3.17 4.69 0.03
C GLN A 28 -4.07 3.45 0.06
N GLU A 29 -5.02 3.38 0.99
CA GLU A 29 -6.02 2.29 1.04
C GLU A 29 -6.81 2.19 -0.27
N GLN A 30 -7.12 3.32 -0.90
CA GLN A 30 -7.87 3.37 -2.17
C GLN A 30 -6.97 3.17 -3.39
N ALA A 31 -5.77 3.76 -3.39
CA ALA A 31 -4.90 3.79 -4.55
C ALA A 31 -4.09 2.51 -4.75
N ILE A 32 -3.57 1.90 -3.66
CA ILE A 32 -2.69 0.73 -3.76
C ILE A 32 -3.36 -0.43 -4.50
N PRO A 33 -4.62 -0.82 -4.21
CA PRO A 33 -5.30 -1.87 -4.95
C PRO A 33 -5.45 -1.58 -6.45
N LEU A 34 -5.70 -0.33 -6.82
CA LEU A 34 -5.87 0.09 -8.22
C LEU A 34 -4.55 0.00 -9.00
N VAL A 35 -3.45 0.45 -8.39
CA VAL A 35 -2.10 0.36 -8.98
C VAL A 35 -1.64 -1.09 -9.08
N MET A 36 -1.93 -1.92 -8.07
CA MET A 36 -1.64 -3.36 -8.11
C MET A 36 -2.45 -4.08 -9.20
N ALA A 37 -3.65 -3.58 -9.54
CA ALA A 37 -4.44 -4.06 -10.66
C ALA A 37 -3.97 -3.53 -12.04
N GLY A 38 -2.86 -2.78 -12.08
CA GLY A 38 -2.28 -2.24 -13.32
C GLY A 38 -3.10 -1.10 -13.94
N LYS A 39 -3.94 -0.42 -13.16
CA LYS A 39 -4.75 0.70 -13.63
C LYS A 39 -3.99 2.02 -13.51
N ASP A 40 -4.18 2.90 -14.48
CA ASP A 40 -3.76 4.29 -14.38
C ASP A 40 -4.53 4.99 -13.27
N LEU A 41 -3.83 5.87 -12.53
CA LEU A 41 -4.37 6.53 -11.34
C LEU A 41 -3.87 7.98 -11.27
N ILE A 42 -4.78 8.90 -10.96
CA ILE A 42 -4.46 10.26 -10.50
C ILE A 42 -4.98 10.36 -9.07
N ALA A 43 -4.10 10.69 -8.13
CA ALA A 43 -4.44 10.92 -6.72
C ALA A 43 -4.22 12.40 -6.38
N THR A 44 -5.15 12.97 -5.61
CA THR A 44 -5.13 14.38 -5.15
C THR A 44 -5.30 14.44 -3.64
#